data_AF-A0A1B2EB52-F1
#
_entry.id   AF-A0A1B2EB52-F1
#
_cell.length_a   1.000
_cell.length_b   1.000
_cell.length_c   1.000
_cell.angle_alpha   90.00
_cell.angle_beta   90.00
_cell.angle_gamma   90.00
#
_symmetry.space_group_name_H-M   'P 1'
#
loop_
_entity.id
_entity.type
_entity.pdbx_description
1 polymer ?
#
loop_
_entity_poly.entity_id
_entity_poly.type
_entity_poly.pdbx_seq_one_letter_code
_entity_poly.pdbx_strand_id
1 'polypeptide(L)'
;MTKIQAICFDAFGTLVEITDKRRPFRALLRRDVKGISAEEVLTKPLNLREVAAGVSHELGEGGLAELEADLEAECASIRLRPGIAEIWQSLRERGLRIAVCSNLALPYGVPLLAALPDAPDAVILSYEVGLVKPDPAIFHLVCDRLGLQPAEIQFVGDTPSADVDGPRAIGMPAMLIADFEAYLARRVYVVGDLPEDIVAMIEAAEYGSGPQQAPADDPPKPTLFVKGSGLGRLVSLEEGKALLDEITIDDDSTDWAASELLNPTNLAERLQISLATLDAWRTAKRTIAFRNDAGEYIYPVRQFDGSEPVEGLNRVVAFLPSPEEAWEWLVTPCRYTNDEAPIDRLRSKYIDEVVRAAEGVNDFG
;
A
#
# COMPACT_ATOMS: atom_id res chain seq x y z
N MET A 1 -16.64 20.76 -24.11
CA MET A 1 -15.96 19.86 -23.16
C MET A 1 -15.82 18.50 -23.80
N THR A 2 -14.70 17.81 -23.60
CA THR A 2 -14.43 16.49 -24.17
C THR A 2 -15.16 15.44 -23.34
N LYS A 3 -15.87 14.50 -23.98
CA LYS A 3 -16.68 13.48 -23.32
C LYS A 3 -15.80 12.29 -22.90
N ILE A 4 -15.97 11.77 -21.68
CA ILE A 4 -15.32 10.54 -21.24
C ILE A 4 -15.79 9.36 -22.11
N GLN A 5 -14.84 8.61 -22.65
CA GLN A 5 -15.07 7.45 -23.51
C GLN A 5 -14.53 6.14 -22.91
N ALA A 6 -13.65 6.24 -21.90
CA ALA A 6 -13.10 5.08 -21.22
C ALA A 6 -12.87 5.35 -19.73
N ILE A 7 -12.92 4.28 -18.94
CA ILE A 7 -12.46 4.26 -17.55
C ILE A 7 -11.21 3.38 -17.49
N CYS A 8 -10.11 3.91 -16.97
CA CYS A 8 -8.93 3.13 -16.63
C CYS A 8 -8.90 2.89 -15.12
N PHE A 9 -8.90 1.64 -14.71
CA PHE A 9 -8.83 1.28 -13.31
C PHE A 9 -7.41 0.88 -12.91
N ASP A 10 -7.00 1.23 -11.70
CA ASP A 10 -6.06 0.40 -10.97
C ASP A 10 -6.64 -1.01 -10.68
N ALA A 11 -5.81 -1.98 -10.35
CA ALA A 11 -6.23 -3.35 -10.08
C ALA A 11 -6.49 -3.65 -8.60
N PHE A 12 -5.46 -3.61 -7.75
CA PHE A 12 -5.51 -4.12 -6.37
C PHE A 12 -5.96 -3.02 -5.41
N GLY A 13 -6.94 -3.31 -4.55
CA GLY A 13 -7.61 -2.27 -3.75
C GLY A 13 -8.71 -1.52 -4.51
N THR A 14 -8.71 -1.63 -5.85
CA THR A 14 -9.69 -0.99 -6.75
C THR A 14 -10.68 -1.98 -7.35
N LEU A 15 -10.23 -2.93 -8.18
CA LEU A 15 -11.09 -3.94 -8.83
C LEU A 15 -11.09 -5.25 -8.04
N VAL A 16 -9.92 -5.67 -7.59
CA VAL A 16 -9.71 -6.93 -6.86
C VAL A 16 -9.06 -6.67 -5.52
N GLU A 17 -9.18 -7.63 -4.62
CA GLU A 17 -8.50 -7.65 -3.33
C GLU A 17 -7.78 -8.98 -3.13
N ILE A 18 -6.72 -8.94 -2.34
CA ILE A 18 -6.03 -10.13 -1.83
C ILE A 18 -6.56 -10.37 -0.41
N THR A 19 -7.28 -11.47 -0.21
CA THR A 19 -7.90 -11.76 1.11
C THR A 19 -6.96 -12.46 2.10
N ASP A 20 -5.89 -13.10 1.62
CA ASP A 20 -4.84 -13.73 2.44
C ASP A 20 -3.49 -13.10 2.08
N LYS A 21 -3.16 -11.97 2.73
CA LYS A 21 -1.94 -11.20 2.49
C LYS A 21 -0.75 -11.81 3.24
N ARG A 22 0.14 -12.49 2.52
CA ARG A 22 1.37 -13.14 3.02
C ARG A 22 2.66 -12.41 2.62
N ARG A 23 2.60 -11.59 1.57
CA ARG A 23 3.63 -10.65 1.11
C ARG A 23 5.02 -11.30 0.90
N PRO A 24 5.12 -12.38 0.10
CA PRO A 24 6.36 -13.13 -0.09
C PRO A 24 7.49 -12.30 -0.71
N PHE A 25 7.19 -11.43 -1.68
CA PHE A 25 8.19 -10.51 -2.26
C PHE A 25 8.71 -9.51 -1.23
N ARG A 26 7.85 -8.99 -0.34
CA ARG A 26 8.30 -8.12 0.76
C ARG A 26 9.18 -8.87 1.75
N ALA A 27 8.79 -10.09 2.11
CA ALA A 27 9.58 -10.94 2.98
C ALA A 27 10.95 -11.28 2.37
N LEU A 28 11.01 -11.48 1.05
CA LEU A 28 12.25 -11.68 0.31
C LEU A 28 13.12 -10.42 0.31
N LEU A 29 12.57 -9.28 -0.11
CA LEU A 29 13.30 -8.02 -0.23
C LEU A 29 13.80 -7.48 1.12
N ARG A 30 13.06 -7.71 2.22
CA ARG A 30 13.53 -7.37 3.59
C ARG A 30 14.83 -8.06 3.99
N ARG A 31 15.15 -9.21 3.38
CA ARG A 31 16.38 -9.96 3.65
C ARG A 31 17.55 -9.48 2.79
N ASP A 32 17.30 -8.58 1.84
CA ASP A 32 18.30 -8.08 0.93
C ASP A 32 18.72 -6.64 1.28
N VAL A 33 19.99 -6.47 1.62
CA VAL A 33 20.55 -5.18 2.04
C VAL A 33 21.21 -4.45 0.86
N LYS A 34 21.43 -5.12 -0.31
CA LYS A 34 22.21 -4.55 -1.44
C LYS A 34 21.84 -5.00 -2.87
N GLY A 35 20.91 -5.93 -3.07
CA GLY A 35 20.54 -6.46 -4.39
C GLY A 35 19.28 -5.79 -5.00
N ILE A 36 18.37 -6.59 -5.56
CA ILE A 36 17.27 -6.15 -6.45
C ILE A 36 16.32 -5.16 -5.75
N SER A 37 15.98 -4.05 -6.41
CA SER A 37 15.02 -3.08 -5.87
C SER A 37 13.56 -3.49 -6.08
N ALA A 38 12.65 -2.99 -5.23
CA ALA A 38 11.21 -3.19 -5.42
C ALA A 38 10.73 -2.68 -6.80
N GLU A 39 11.33 -1.60 -7.30
CA GLU A 39 11.02 -1.07 -8.63
C GLU A 39 11.43 -2.04 -9.75
N GLU A 40 12.57 -2.72 -9.62
CA GLU A 40 12.98 -3.75 -10.58
C GLU A 40 12.01 -4.93 -10.59
N VAL A 41 11.49 -5.35 -9.44
CA VAL A 41 10.45 -6.40 -9.35
C VAL A 41 9.17 -5.97 -10.07
N LEU A 42 8.85 -4.67 -10.03
CA LEU A 42 7.64 -4.11 -10.64
C LEU A 42 7.83 -3.75 -12.12
N THR A 43 9.05 -3.66 -12.64
CA THR A 43 9.34 -3.22 -14.02
C THR A 43 9.93 -4.33 -14.89
N LYS A 44 10.21 -5.51 -14.32
CA LYS A 44 10.75 -6.66 -15.04
C LYS A 44 9.85 -7.88 -14.82
N PRO A 45 9.71 -8.75 -15.83
CA PRO A 45 8.90 -9.97 -15.72
C PRO A 45 9.66 -11.05 -14.94
N LEU A 46 9.89 -10.81 -13.64
CA LEU A 46 10.64 -11.71 -12.76
C LEU A 46 9.70 -12.49 -11.85
N ASN A 47 9.91 -13.80 -11.76
CA ASN A 47 9.29 -14.64 -10.75
C ASN A 47 10.06 -14.59 -9.43
N LEU A 48 9.49 -15.18 -8.37
CA LEU A 48 10.08 -15.15 -7.02
C LEU A 48 11.49 -15.76 -6.96
N ARG A 49 11.75 -16.86 -7.68
CA ARG A 49 13.08 -17.49 -7.74
C ARG A 49 14.09 -16.61 -8.44
N GLU A 50 13.70 -15.95 -9.53
CA GLU A 50 14.58 -15.02 -10.25
C GLU A 50 14.92 -13.79 -9.41
N VAL A 51 13.96 -13.28 -8.64
CA VAL A 51 14.24 -12.22 -7.65
C VAL A 51 15.16 -12.76 -6.55
N ALA A 52 14.90 -13.96 -6.03
CA ALA A 52 15.72 -14.56 -4.98
C ALA A 52 17.17 -14.87 -5.44
N ALA A 53 17.38 -15.19 -6.71
CA ALA A 53 18.71 -15.39 -7.27
C ALA A 53 19.54 -14.09 -7.35
N GLY A 54 18.89 -12.93 -7.31
CA GLY A 54 19.55 -11.63 -7.35
C GLY A 54 19.68 -10.94 -5.98
N VAL A 55 19.16 -11.54 -4.90
CA VAL A 55 19.37 -10.99 -3.55
C VAL A 55 20.74 -11.39 -2.99
N SER A 56 21.32 -10.54 -2.14
CA SER A 56 22.70 -10.71 -1.66
C SER A 56 22.89 -11.87 -0.68
N HIS A 57 21.82 -12.30 -0.01
CA HIS A 57 21.82 -13.42 0.92
C HIS A 57 21.14 -14.62 0.28
N GLU A 58 21.85 -15.74 0.14
CA GLU A 58 21.24 -16.98 -0.34
C GLU A 58 20.16 -17.44 0.63
N LEU A 59 18.92 -17.48 0.16
CA LEU A 59 17.88 -18.30 0.79
C LEU A 59 18.18 -19.75 0.45
N GLY A 60 18.29 -20.60 1.47
CA GLY A 60 18.28 -22.04 1.24
C GLY A 60 16.99 -22.48 0.56
N GLU A 61 17.02 -23.59 -0.20
CA GLU A 61 15.86 -24.11 -0.95
C GLU A 61 14.60 -24.25 -0.09
N GLY A 62 14.73 -24.60 1.21
CA GLY A 62 13.60 -24.67 2.12
C GLY A 62 12.88 -23.33 2.30
N GLY A 63 13.62 -22.26 2.58
CA GLY A 63 13.04 -20.92 2.76
C GLY A 63 12.47 -20.36 1.45
N LEU A 64 13.09 -20.66 0.31
CA LEU A 64 12.53 -20.30 -0.98
C LEU A 64 11.21 -21.04 -1.27
N ALA A 65 11.13 -22.34 -0.98
CA ALA A 65 9.92 -23.11 -1.15
C ALA A 65 8.77 -22.64 -0.24
N GLU A 66 9.07 -22.19 0.98
CA GLU A 66 8.09 -21.55 1.87
C GLU A 66 7.52 -20.26 1.27
N LEU A 67 8.38 -19.37 0.77
CA LEU A 67 7.95 -18.14 0.13
C LEU A 67 7.16 -18.39 -1.17
N GLU A 68 7.50 -19.44 -1.92
CA GLU A 68 6.72 -19.86 -3.09
C GLU A 68 5.33 -20.37 -2.69
N ALA A 69 5.22 -21.16 -1.62
CA ALA A 69 3.94 -21.63 -1.11
C ALA A 69 3.07 -20.47 -0.60
N ASP A 70 3.69 -19.47 0.04
CA ASP A 70 2.99 -18.26 0.45
C ASP A 70 2.54 -17.42 -0.73
N LEU A 71 3.34 -17.32 -1.79
CA LEU A 71 2.95 -16.67 -3.04
C LEU A 71 1.78 -17.38 -3.71
N GLU A 72 1.81 -18.70 -3.78
CA GLU A 72 0.71 -19.48 -4.35
C GLU A 72 -0.59 -19.25 -3.58
N ALA A 73 -0.54 -19.31 -2.25
CA ALA A 73 -1.70 -19.08 -1.41
C ALA A 73 -2.23 -17.63 -1.51
N GLU A 74 -1.35 -16.65 -1.55
CA GLU A 74 -1.71 -15.24 -1.71
C GLU A 74 -2.38 -15.01 -3.07
N CYS A 75 -1.78 -15.49 -4.16
CA CYS A 75 -2.37 -15.43 -5.51
C CYS A 75 -3.73 -16.14 -5.58
N ALA A 76 -3.84 -17.30 -4.95
CA ALA A 76 -5.09 -18.06 -4.87
C ALA A 76 -6.18 -17.36 -4.05
N SER A 77 -5.84 -16.31 -3.30
CA SER A 77 -6.76 -15.49 -2.49
C SER A 77 -7.27 -14.24 -3.21
N ILE A 78 -6.84 -13.99 -4.45
CA ILE A 78 -7.29 -12.83 -5.24
C ILE A 78 -8.76 -12.98 -5.60
N ARG A 79 -9.58 -12.00 -5.23
CA ARG A 79 -11.02 -11.98 -5.48
C ARG A 79 -11.47 -10.63 -6.02
N LEU A 80 -12.51 -10.64 -6.84
CA LEU A 80 -13.21 -9.42 -7.24
C LEU A 80 -13.80 -8.73 -6.01
N ARG A 81 -13.60 -7.41 -5.88
CA ARG A 81 -14.22 -6.63 -4.80
C ARG A 81 -15.75 -6.62 -4.97
N PRO A 82 -16.53 -6.62 -3.87
CA PRO A 82 -17.98 -6.52 -3.93
C PRO A 82 -18.46 -5.29 -4.72
N GLY A 83 -19.47 -5.44 -5.57
CA GLY A 83 -20.05 -4.34 -6.36
C GLY A 83 -19.32 -4.03 -7.68
N ILE A 84 -18.08 -4.50 -7.86
CA ILE A 84 -17.31 -4.24 -9.08
C ILE A 84 -17.91 -4.94 -10.30
N ALA A 85 -18.53 -6.12 -10.14
CA ALA A 85 -19.18 -6.81 -11.25
C ALA A 85 -20.31 -5.97 -11.86
N GLU A 86 -21.15 -5.39 -11.01
CA GLU A 86 -22.28 -4.54 -11.39
C GLU A 86 -21.81 -3.23 -12.02
N ILE A 87 -20.76 -2.62 -11.44
CA ILE A 87 -20.12 -1.42 -12.00
C ILE A 87 -19.56 -1.72 -13.39
N TRP A 88 -18.80 -2.80 -13.53
CA TRP A 88 -18.20 -3.23 -14.80
C TRP A 88 -19.25 -3.41 -15.89
N GLN A 89 -20.32 -4.15 -15.59
CA GLN A 89 -21.42 -4.36 -16.52
C GLN A 89 -22.10 -3.03 -16.88
N SER A 90 -22.38 -2.16 -15.91
CA SER A 90 -23.02 -0.86 -16.20
C SER A 90 -22.17 0.02 -17.12
N LEU A 91 -20.85 0.02 -16.95
CA LEU A 91 -19.93 0.76 -17.83
C LEU A 91 -19.97 0.20 -19.26
N ARG A 92 -19.94 -1.13 -19.41
CA ARG A 92 -20.04 -1.81 -20.71
C ARG A 92 -21.37 -1.53 -21.41
N GLU A 93 -22.50 -1.60 -20.70
CA GLU A 93 -23.83 -1.31 -21.25
C GLU A 93 -23.96 0.12 -21.78
N ARG A 94 -23.16 1.04 -21.23
CA ARG A 94 -23.09 2.46 -21.66
C ARG A 94 -22.12 2.68 -22.82
N GLY A 95 -21.48 1.62 -23.32
CA GLY A 95 -20.51 1.68 -24.41
C GLY A 95 -19.17 2.31 -24.00
N LEU A 96 -18.88 2.39 -22.69
CA LEU A 96 -17.57 2.83 -22.22
C LEU A 96 -16.57 1.69 -22.36
N ARG A 97 -15.34 2.06 -22.76
CA ARG A 97 -14.20 1.15 -22.73
C ARG A 97 -13.62 1.06 -21.34
N ILE A 98 -13.06 -0.10 -21.00
CA ILE A 98 -12.47 -0.38 -19.71
C ILE A 98 -11.02 -0.80 -19.91
N ALA A 99 -10.10 -0.09 -19.25
CA ALA A 99 -8.70 -0.47 -19.18
C ALA A 99 -8.28 -0.79 -17.74
N VAL A 100 -7.25 -1.61 -17.59
CA VAL A 100 -6.61 -1.91 -16.30
C VAL A 100 -5.13 -1.51 -16.38
N CYS A 101 -4.67 -0.69 -15.43
CA CYS A 101 -3.29 -0.22 -15.34
C CYS A 101 -2.77 -0.39 -13.91
N SER A 102 -1.86 -1.34 -13.70
CA SER A 102 -1.44 -1.76 -12.36
C SER A 102 0.08 -1.88 -12.21
N ASN A 103 0.58 -1.44 -11.06
CA ASN A 103 1.92 -1.76 -10.60
C ASN A 103 1.86 -3.11 -9.87
N LEU A 104 2.46 -4.16 -10.43
CA LEU A 104 2.46 -5.50 -9.86
C LEU A 104 3.67 -6.32 -10.32
N ALA A 105 3.98 -7.38 -9.57
CA ALA A 105 4.97 -8.38 -9.98
C ALA A 105 4.33 -9.44 -10.90
N LEU A 106 5.17 -10.09 -11.72
CA LEU A 106 4.75 -11.08 -12.72
C LEU A 106 3.75 -12.14 -12.21
N PRO A 107 3.94 -12.79 -11.04
CA PRO A 107 3.07 -13.90 -10.63
C PRO A 107 1.61 -13.50 -10.38
N TYR A 108 1.33 -12.22 -10.13
CA TYR A 108 -0.01 -11.72 -9.85
C TYR A 108 -0.84 -11.43 -11.12
N GLY A 109 -0.21 -11.33 -12.29
CA GLY A 109 -0.88 -10.93 -13.53
C GLY A 109 -1.98 -11.89 -13.98
N VAL A 110 -1.67 -13.19 -14.05
CA VAL A 110 -2.66 -14.21 -14.46
C VAL A 110 -3.81 -14.33 -13.45
N PRO A 111 -3.58 -14.46 -12.13
CA PRO A 111 -4.65 -14.46 -11.13
C PRO A 111 -5.53 -13.21 -11.17
N LEU A 112 -4.94 -12.02 -11.34
CA LEU A 112 -5.68 -10.76 -11.49
C LEU A 112 -6.66 -10.85 -12.66
N LEU A 113 -6.18 -11.17 -13.86
CA LEU A 113 -7.00 -11.21 -15.07
C LEU A 113 -8.09 -12.28 -14.99
N ALA A 114 -7.81 -13.42 -14.34
CA ALA A 114 -8.78 -14.48 -14.11
C ALA A 114 -9.90 -14.09 -13.14
N ALA A 115 -9.66 -13.11 -12.24
CA ALA A 115 -10.64 -12.64 -11.28
C ALA A 115 -11.57 -11.54 -11.82
N LEU A 116 -11.23 -10.92 -12.97
CA LEU A 116 -12.04 -9.87 -13.58
C LEU A 116 -13.36 -10.42 -14.16
N PRO A 117 -14.44 -9.61 -14.21
CA PRO A 117 -15.74 -10.07 -14.71
C PRO A 117 -15.71 -10.45 -16.19
N ASP A 118 -14.92 -9.72 -16.99
CA ASP A 118 -14.73 -9.94 -18.43
C ASP A 118 -13.38 -9.34 -18.85
N ALA A 119 -12.93 -9.63 -20.07
CA ALA A 119 -11.72 -9.07 -20.64
C ALA A 119 -11.78 -7.52 -20.71
N PRO A 120 -10.74 -6.80 -20.25
CA PRO A 120 -10.60 -5.36 -20.50
C PRO A 120 -10.31 -5.07 -21.98
N ASP A 121 -10.60 -3.86 -22.44
CA ASP A 121 -10.19 -3.39 -23.78
C ASP A 121 -8.68 -3.12 -23.87
N ALA A 122 -8.04 -2.80 -22.74
CA ALA A 122 -6.59 -2.64 -22.64
C ALA A 122 -6.09 -3.08 -21.25
N VAL A 123 -4.93 -3.72 -21.22
CA VAL A 123 -4.25 -4.13 -20.00
C VAL A 123 -2.81 -3.60 -20.03
N ILE A 124 -2.40 -2.95 -18.95
CA ILE A 124 -1.09 -2.35 -18.76
C ILE A 124 -0.56 -2.85 -17.41
N LEU A 125 0.34 -3.83 -17.46
CA LEU A 125 0.97 -4.42 -16.29
C LEU A 125 2.42 -3.93 -16.22
N SER A 126 2.80 -3.27 -15.12
CA SER A 126 4.10 -2.60 -15.00
C SER A 126 5.28 -3.50 -15.33
N TYR A 127 5.24 -4.76 -14.90
CA TYR A 127 6.32 -5.73 -15.12
C TYR A 127 6.49 -6.11 -16.60
N GLU A 128 5.44 -5.96 -17.41
CA GLU A 128 5.48 -6.25 -18.85
C GLU A 128 5.99 -5.07 -19.67
N VAL A 129 5.64 -3.86 -19.24
CA VAL A 129 5.91 -2.63 -20.00
C VAL A 129 7.14 -1.89 -19.52
N GLY A 130 7.69 -2.24 -18.35
CA GLY A 130 8.89 -1.60 -17.79
C GLY A 130 8.65 -0.19 -17.25
N LEU A 131 7.40 0.17 -16.97
CA LEU A 131 6.98 1.48 -16.47
C LEU A 131 6.12 1.29 -15.23
N VAL A 132 6.18 2.21 -14.28
CA VAL A 132 5.37 2.18 -13.05
C VAL A 132 4.63 3.50 -12.86
N LYS A 133 3.41 3.44 -12.33
CA LYS A 133 2.73 4.64 -11.80
C LYS A 133 3.55 5.21 -10.62
N PRO A 134 3.67 6.55 -10.47
CA PRO A 134 3.03 7.63 -11.25
C PRO A 134 3.81 8.14 -12.48
N ASP A 135 4.75 7.39 -13.07
CA ASP A 135 5.47 7.86 -14.25
C ASP A 135 4.49 8.25 -15.38
N PRO A 136 4.50 9.50 -15.88
CA PRO A 136 3.64 9.95 -16.98
C PRO A 136 3.62 9.02 -18.20
N ALA A 137 4.74 8.35 -18.49
CA ALA A 137 4.86 7.44 -19.62
C ALA A 137 3.87 6.27 -19.57
N ILE A 138 3.53 5.76 -18.38
CA ILE A 138 2.58 4.65 -18.27
C ILE A 138 1.16 5.09 -18.63
N PHE A 139 0.77 6.31 -18.27
CA PHE A 139 -0.55 6.85 -18.59
C PHE A 139 -0.67 7.24 -20.07
N HIS A 140 0.41 7.73 -20.69
CA HIS A 140 0.46 7.88 -22.15
C HIS A 140 0.30 6.53 -22.86
N LEU A 141 0.90 5.46 -22.34
CA LEU A 141 0.71 4.11 -22.89
C LEU A 141 -0.75 3.63 -22.77
N VAL A 142 -1.46 3.98 -21.70
CA VAL A 142 -2.92 3.73 -21.59
C VAL A 142 -3.66 4.46 -22.71
N CYS A 143 -3.35 5.75 -22.94
CA CYS A 143 -3.93 6.55 -24.01
C CYS A 143 -3.71 5.92 -25.38
N ASP A 144 -2.47 5.49 -25.66
CA ASP A 144 -2.07 4.89 -26.93
C ASP A 144 -2.79 3.56 -27.18
N ARG A 145 -2.90 2.69 -26.17
CA ARG A 145 -3.61 1.40 -26.30
C ARG A 145 -5.10 1.56 -26.52
N LEU A 146 -5.70 2.60 -25.97
CA LEU A 146 -7.10 2.93 -26.19
C LEU A 146 -7.31 3.80 -27.44
N GLY A 147 -6.27 4.41 -28.02
CA GLY A 147 -6.42 5.39 -29.09
C GLY A 147 -7.29 6.58 -28.66
N LEU A 148 -7.11 7.07 -27.43
CA LEU A 148 -7.85 8.18 -26.83
C LEU A 148 -6.91 9.25 -26.31
N GLN A 149 -7.39 10.49 -26.19
CA GLN A 149 -6.67 11.55 -25.50
C GLN A 149 -6.80 11.40 -23.97
N PRO A 150 -5.83 11.91 -23.17
CA PRO A 150 -5.92 11.87 -21.71
C PRO A 150 -7.26 12.37 -21.16
N ALA A 151 -7.76 13.50 -21.69
CA ALA A 151 -9.01 14.11 -21.26
C ALA A 151 -10.29 13.28 -21.56
N GLU A 152 -10.16 12.19 -22.33
CA GLU A 152 -11.26 11.27 -22.67
C GLU A 152 -11.29 10.02 -21.79
N ILE A 153 -10.34 9.90 -20.87
CA ILE A 153 -10.15 8.73 -19.99
C ILE A 153 -10.29 9.20 -18.53
N GLN A 154 -11.14 8.55 -17.76
CA GLN A 154 -11.17 8.71 -16.30
C GLN A 154 -10.31 7.62 -15.67
N PHE A 155 -9.25 8.00 -14.96
CA PHE A 155 -8.50 7.10 -14.11
C PHE A 155 -9.19 6.93 -12.75
N VAL A 156 -9.27 5.70 -12.24
CA VAL A 156 -9.85 5.39 -10.94
C VAL A 156 -8.92 4.42 -10.23
N GLY A 157 -8.48 4.76 -9.03
CA GLY A 157 -7.67 3.87 -8.21
C GLY A 157 -7.80 4.16 -6.73
N ASP A 158 -7.03 3.50 -5.89
CA ASP A 158 -7.07 3.65 -4.43
C ASP A 158 -5.92 4.49 -3.89
N THR A 159 -4.89 4.73 -4.71
CA THR A 159 -3.64 5.37 -4.33
C THR A 159 -3.60 6.83 -4.81
N PRO A 160 -3.81 7.86 -3.96
CA PRO A 160 -3.79 9.27 -4.37
C PRO A 160 -2.58 9.66 -5.24
N SER A 161 -1.36 9.33 -4.80
CA SER A 161 -0.14 9.77 -5.49
C SER A 161 0.05 9.12 -6.87
N ALA A 162 -0.30 7.83 -6.98
CA ALA A 162 -0.13 7.02 -8.19
C ALA A 162 -1.31 7.12 -9.14
N ASP A 163 -2.54 7.13 -8.62
CA ASP A 163 -3.78 6.99 -9.38
C ASP A 163 -4.59 8.27 -9.51
N VAL A 164 -4.21 9.34 -8.79
CA VAL A 164 -4.86 10.65 -8.89
C VAL A 164 -3.88 11.70 -9.40
N ASP A 165 -2.77 11.92 -8.71
CA ASP A 165 -1.81 12.96 -9.08
C ASP A 165 -1.10 12.65 -10.41
N GLY A 166 -0.67 11.38 -10.59
CA GLY A 166 -0.01 10.90 -11.80
C GLY A 166 -0.82 11.15 -13.08
N PRO A 167 -2.04 10.62 -13.22
CA PRO A 167 -2.86 10.84 -14.41
C PRO A 167 -3.23 12.33 -14.61
N ARG A 168 -3.53 13.07 -13.53
CA ARG A 168 -3.86 14.51 -13.61
C ARG A 168 -2.70 15.34 -14.17
N ALA A 169 -1.46 14.97 -13.89
CA ALA A 169 -0.28 15.66 -14.41
C ALA A 169 -0.22 15.67 -15.96
N ILE A 170 -0.89 14.73 -16.64
CA ILE A 170 -0.98 14.68 -18.11
C ILE A 170 -2.34 15.12 -18.66
N GLY A 171 -3.21 15.70 -17.80
CA GLY A 171 -4.56 16.12 -18.17
C GLY A 171 -5.58 14.98 -18.26
N MET A 172 -5.31 13.84 -17.63
CA MET A 172 -6.29 12.75 -17.48
C MET A 172 -7.10 12.97 -16.20
N PRO A 173 -8.44 13.10 -16.28
CA PRO A 173 -9.33 13.03 -15.13
C PRO A 173 -9.02 11.85 -14.23
N ALA A 174 -8.93 12.07 -12.92
CA ALA A 174 -8.57 11.04 -11.97
C ALA A 174 -9.29 11.21 -10.63
N MET A 175 -9.66 10.11 -9.98
CA MET A 175 -10.34 10.12 -8.69
C MET A 175 -10.15 8.81 -7.92
N LEU A 176 -10.42 8.84 -6.62
CA LEU A 176 -10.35 7.65 -5.78
C LEU A 176 -11.55 6.72 -6.03
N ILE A 177 -11.33 5.41 -5.87
CA ILE A 177 -12.38 4.39 -6.02
C ILE A 177 -13.54 4.62 -5.05
N ALA A 178 -13.27 5.08 -3.83
CA ALA A 178 -14.31 5.42 -2.86
C ALA A 178 -15.23 6.54 -3.37
N ASP A 179 -14.66 7.57 -4.01
CA ASP A 179 -15.44 8.67 -4.59
C ASP A 179 -16.24 8.20 -5.81
N PHE A 180 -15.63 7.34 -6.63
CA PHE A 180 -16.27 6.74 -7.80
C PHE A 180 -17.47 5.86 -7.40
N GLU A 181 -17.30 4.97 -6.41
CA GLU A 181 -18.37 4.13 -5.86
C GLU A 181 -19.49 4.98 -5.24
N ALA A 182 -19.13 5.99 -4.43
CA ALA A 182 -20.10 6.91 -3.84
C ALA A 182 -20.90 7.68 -4.92
N TYR A 183 -20.25 8.08 -6.00
CA TYR A 183 -20.90 8.74 -7.13
C TYR A 183 -21.91 7.83 -7.83
N LEU A 184 -21.54 6.57 -8.07
CA LEU A 184 -22.45 5.59 -8.67
C LEU A 184 -23.62 5.27 -7.73
N ALA A 185 -23.37 5.12 -6.42
CA ALA A 185 -24.38 4.87 -5.41
C ALA A 185 -25.40 6.01 -5.29
N ARG A 186 -24.94 7.27 -5.35
CA ARG A 186 -25.81 8.47 -5.32
C ARG A 186 -26.72 8.59 -6.55
N ARG A 187 -26.46 7.83 -7.62
CA ARG A 187 -27.24 7.81 -8.86
C ARG A 187 -28.07 6.54 -9.04
N VAL A 188 -28.20 5.71 -8.01
CA VAL A 188 -29.17 4.61 -7.98
C VAL A 188 -30.58 5.21 -7.92
N TYR A 189 -31.16 5.53 -9.09
CA TYR A 189 -32.59 5.47 -9.46
C TYR A 189 -32.92 6.22 -10.77
N VAL A 190 -32.05 6.24 -11.79
CA VAL A 190 -32.51 6.44 -13.19
C VAL A 190 -31.68 5.56 -14.14
N VAL A 191 -32.36 4.62 -14.79
CA VAL A 191 -31.86 3.99 -16.03
C VAL A 191 -31.80 5.10 -17.08
N GLY A 192 -30.58 5.41 -17.55
CA GLY A 192 -30.35 6.42 -18.59
C GLY A 192 -30.06 7.82 -18.05
N ASP A 193 -28.85 8.01 -17.53
CA ASP A 193 -27.96 9.13 -17.87
C ASP A 193 -26.75 9.14 -16.93
N LEU A 194 -25.57 8.88 -17.47
CA LEU A 194 -24.37 9.58 -16.98
C LEU A 194 -24.26 10.78 -17.92
N PRO A 195 -24.64 12.00 -17.51
CA PRO A 195 -24.42 13.17 -18.33
C PRO A 195 -22.92 13.45 -18.41
N GLU A 196 -22.56 14.37 -19.28
CA GLU A 196 -21.23 14.94 -19.53
C GLU A 196 -20.54 15.55 -18.26
N ASP A 197 -21.04 15.27 -17.06
CA ASP A 197 -20.80 15.90 -15.76
C ASP A 197 -19.62 15.35 -14.94
N ILE A 198 -18.91 14.30 -15.38
CA ILE A 198 -17.64 13.93 -14.69
C ILE A 198 -16.66 15.12 -14.77
N VAL A 199 -16.67 15.86 -15.88
CA VAL A 199 -15.83 17.06 -16.10
C VAL A 199 -16.23 18.21 -15.18
N ALA A 200 -17.54 18.47 -15.00
CA ALA A 200 -18.04 19.55 -14.13
C ALA A 200 -17.69 19.33 -12.63
N MET A 201 -17.41 18.08 -12.23
CA MET A 201 -17.01 17.75 -10.86
C MET A 201 -15.50 17.89 -10.63
N ILE A 202 -14.65 17.69 -11.64
CA ILE A 202 -13.21 17.97 -11.54
C ILE A 202 -12.99 19.46 -11.19
N GLU A 203 -13.80 20.34 -11.79
CA GLU A 203 -13.78 21.78 -11.51
C GLU A 203 -14.36 22.12 -10.12
N ALA A 204 -15.25 21.30 -9.56
CA ALA A 204 -15.86 21.52 -8.24
C ALA A 204 -15.03 20.93 -7.08
N ALA A 205 -14.26 19.85 -7.31
CA ALA A 205 -13.40 19.23 -6.30
C ALA A 205 -12.16 20.06 -5.96
N GLU A 206 -11.84 21.09 -6.74
CA GLU A 206 -10.80 22.08 -6.39
C GLU A 206 -11.24 23.05 -5.26
N TYR A 207 -12.51 23.03 -4.83
CA TYR A 207 -12.97 23.85 -3.71
C TYR A 207 -14.08 23.16 -2.89
N GLY A 208 -13.74 22.60 -1.73
CA GLY A 208 -14.70 22.49 -0.62
C GLY A 208 -14.69 21.18 0.17
N SER A 209 -13.92 21.17 1.26
CA SER A 209 -14.04 20.19 2.35
C SER A 209 -15.23 20.56 3.25
N GLY A 210 -16.15 19.62 3.49
CA GLY A 210 -17.23 19.77 4.48
C GLY A 210 -17.81 18.40 4.88
N PRO A 211 -18.13 18.17 6.17
CA PRO A 211 -18.24 16.84 6.75
C PRO A 211 -19.56 16.15 6.40
N GLN A 212 -19.50 14.85 6.08
CA GLN A 212 -20.68 14.06 5.72
C GLN A 212 -21.03 13.06 6.83
N GLN A 213 -22.29 13.09 7.27
CA GLN A 213 -22.89 12.18 8.25
C GLN A 213 -23.05 10.76 7.69
N ALA A 214 -22.82 9.77 8.54
CA ALA A 214 -22.96 8.34 8.23
C ALA A 214 -24.43 7.90 8.11
N PRO A 215 -24.80 7.02 7.16
CA PRO A 215 -26.08 6.32 7.17
C PRO A 215 -26.05 5.05 8.04
N ALA A 216 -27.25 4.63 8.47
CA ALA A 216 -27.56 3.67 9.51
C ALA A 216 -27.44 2.17 9.13
N ASP A 217 -27.37 1.34 10.18
CA ASP A 217 -27.15 -0.11 10.24
C ASP A 217 -27.94 -0.98 9.24
N ASP A 218 -27.21 -1.87 8.56
CA ASP A 218 -27.72 -2.97 7.72
C ASP A 218 -27.87 -4.26 8.57
N PRO A 219 -28.90 -5.11 8.35
CA PRO A 219 -29.07 -6.34 9.14
C PRO A 219 -27.99 -7.39 8.84
N PRO A 220 -27.70 -8.32 9.79
CA PRO A 220 -26.56 -9.23 9.67
C PRO A 220 -26.75 -10.24 8.52
N LYS A 221 -25.74 -10.31 7.64
CA LYS A 221 -25.64 -11.31 6.55
C LYS A 221 -25.48 -12.74 7.13
N PRO A 222 -26.03 -13.77 6.47
CA PRO A 222 -25.96 -15.16 6.95
C PRO A 222 -24.53 -15.73 6.86
N THR A 223 -24.04 -16.30 7.96
CA THR A 223 -22.73 -16.95 8.07
C THR A 223 -22.76 -18.35 7.44
N LEU A 224 -21.84 -18.63 6.50
CA LEU A 224 -21.61 -19.97 5.96
C LEU A 224 -20.51 -20.67 6.78
N PHE A 225 -20.84 -21.79 7.43
CA PHE A 225 -19.83 -22.61 8.11
C PHE A 225 -19.11 -23.51 7.10
N VAL A 226 -17.84 -23.22 6.81
CA VAL A 226 -16.97 -24.10 6.03
C VAL A 226 -16.17 -24.99 6.99
N LYS A 227 -16.31 -26.31 6.84
CA LYS A 227 -15.61 -27.31 7.65
C LYS A 227 -14.19 -27.54 7.09
N GLY A 228 -13.20 -26.82 7.61
CA GLY A 228 -11.79 -27.04 7.31
C GLY A 228 -11.27 -28.38 7.87
N SER A 229 -10.11 -28.85 7.37
CA SER A 229 -9.43 -30.10 7.79
C SER A 229 -8.90 -30.10 9.23
N GLY A 230 -9.19 -29.03 10.01
CA GLY A 230 -8.75 -28.86 11.38
C GLY A 230 -7.34 -28.28 11.48
N LEU A 231 -7.05 -27.65 12.62
CA LEU A 231 -5.68 -27.43 13.06
C LEU A 231 -4.97 -28.80 13.03
N GLY A 232 -3.71 -28.84 12.58
CA GLY A 232 -2.87 -30.01 12.76
C GLY A 232 -2.81 -30.44 14.24
N ARG A 233 -2.04 -31.49 14.57
CA ARG A 233 -1.94 -31.98 15.96
C ARG A 233 -1.81 -30.79 16.92
N LEU A 234 -2.83 -30.59 17.76
CA LEU A 234 -2.79 -29.61 18.84
C LEU A 234 -1.65 -30.03 19.77
N VAL A 235 -0.57 -29.26 19.73
CA VAL A 235 0.52 -29.37 20.69
C VAL A 235 0.14 -28.62 21.95
N SER A 236 0.68 -29.03 23.09
CA SER A 236 0.50 -28.28 24.32
C SER A 236 1.12 -26.88 24.15
N LEU A 237 0.66 -25.91 24.94
CA LEU A 237 1.25 -24.57 24.93
C LEU A 237 2.74 -24.58 25.29
N GLU A 238 3.18 -25.62 26.00
CA GLU A 238 4.58 -25.85 26.39
C GLU A 238 5.39 -26.48 25.25
N GLU A 239 4.86 -27.50 24.55
CA GLU A 239 5.48 -28.04 23.32
C GLU A 239 5.54 -26.97 22.23
N GLY A 240 4.49 -26.16 22.07
CA GLY A 240 4.44 -25.08 21.10
C GLY A 240 5.48 -24.00 21.36
N LYS A 241 5.72 -23.65 22.63
CA LYS A 241 6.79 -22.72 23.02
C LYS A 241 8.17 -23.30 22.78
N ALA A 242 8.41 -24.56 23.15
CA ALA A 242 9.69 -25.22 22.91
C ALA A 242 10.02 -25.33 21.41
N LEU A 243 9.03 -25.60 20.57
CA LEU A 243 9.18 -25.64 19.11
C LEU A 243 9.47 -24.27 18.52
N LEU A 244 8.89 -23.20 19.08
CA LEU A 244 9.17 -21.81 18.70
C LEU A 244 10.58 -21.38 19.14
N ASP A 245 10.99 -21.75 20.36
CA ASP A 245 12.33 -21.45 20.88
C ASP A 245 13.43 -22.18 20.07
N GLU A 246 13.17 -23.39 19.58
CA GLU A 246 14.14 -24.20 18.81
C GLU A 246 14.37 -23.68 17.38
N ILE A 247 13.42 -22.92 16.82
CA ILE A 247 13.52 -22.29 15.49
C ILE A 247 13.82 -20.78 15.56
N THR A 248 13.87 -20.20 16.77
CA THR A 248 14.21 -18.79 16.97
C THR A 248 15.72 -18.64 16.96
N ILE A 249 16.23 -17.91 15.96
CA ILE A 249 17.61 -17.42 15.94
C ILE A 249 17.57 -16.02 16.56
N ASP A 250 18.17 -15.84 17.74
CA ASP A 250 18.40 -14.52 18.31
C ASP A 250 19.40 -13.76 17.44
N ASP A 251 18.88 -12.86 16.60
CA ASP A 251 19.66 -11.86 15.89
C ASP A 251 19.70 -10.58 16.73
N ASP A 252 20.74 -10.44 17.55
CA ASP A 252 21.04 -9.21 18.33
C ASP A 252 21.43 -8.01 17.43
N SER A 253 21.23 -8.12 16.11
CA SER A 253 21.51 -7.06 15.15
C SER A 253 20.55 -5.89 15.32
N THR A 254 21.04 -4.81 15.90
CA THR A 254 20.35 -3.49 15.96
C THR A 254 20.45 -2.71 14.65
N ASP A 255 21.02 -3.28 13.58
CA ASP A 255 21.24 -2.60 12.29
C ASP A 255 19.92 -2.21 11.61
N TRP A 256 18.84 -2.97 11.83
CA TRP A 256 17.53 -2.66 11.25
C TRP A 256 16.95 -1.33 11.77
N ALA A 257 17.33 -0.91 12.98
CA ALA A 257 16.83 0.33 13.57
C ALA A 257 17.52 1.57 12.98
N ALA A 258 18.66 1.43 12.29
CA ALA A 258 19.48 2.54 11.77
C ALA A 258 19.66 3.70 12.78
N SER A 259 19.68 3.35 14.07
CA SER A 259 19.64 4.26 15.21
C SER A 259 20.04 3.50 16.48
N GLU A 260 20.79 4.17 17.36
CA GLU A 260 20.96 3.74 18.74
C GLU A 260 19.58 3.59 19.41
N LEU A 261 19.40 2.52 20.20
CA LEU A 261 18.18 2.24 20.95
C LEU A 261 18.45 2.42 22.44
N LEU A 262 17.65 3.26 23.11
CA LEU A 262 17.77 3.50 24.55
C LEU A 262 16.48 3.16 25.28
N ASN A 263 16.62 2.60 26.48
CA ASN A 263 15.50 2.47 27.43
C ASN A 263 15.05 3.85 27.94
N PRO A 264 13.89 3.97 28.61
CA PRO A 264 13.32 5.26 28.99
C PRO A 264 14.24 6.05 29.93
N THR A 265 14.89 5.37 30.88
CA THR A 265 15.77 5.98 31.87
C THR A 265 16.99 6.63 31.22
N ASN A 266 17.70 5.86 30.39
CA ASN A 266 18.91 6.32 29.70
C ASN A 266 18.59 7.41 28.68
N LEU A 267 17.44 7.31 27.99
CA LEU A 267 17.01 8.33 27.06
C LEU A 267 16.65 9.64 27.77
N ALA A 268 15.90 9.58 28.87
CA ALA A 268 15.52 10.77 29.64
C ALA A 268 16.75 11.50 30.21
N GLU A 269 17.72 10.76 30.72
CA GLU A 269 19.00 11.31 31.17
C GLU A 269 19.75 12.00 30.02
N ARG A 270 19.85 11.35 28.85
CA ARG A 270 20.54 11.88 27.67
C ARG A 270 19.91 13.16 27.13
N LEU A 271 18.57 13.21 27.06
CA LEU A 271 17.83 14.38 26.58
C LEU A 271 17.69 15.46 27.66
N GLN A 272 18.13 15.19 28.90
CA GLN A 272 17.94 16.06 30.07
C GLN A 272 16.47 16.42 30.34
N ILE A 273 15.58 15.44 30.19
CA ILE A 273 14.13 15.56 30.42
C ILE A 273 13.66 14.63 31.54
N SER A 274 12.43 14.84 32.02
CA SER A 274 11.81 13.91 32.96
C SER A 274 11.21 12.69 32.25
N LEU A 275 11.14 11.54 32.94
CA LEU A 275 10.40 10.36 32.43
C LEU A 275 8.93 10.68 32.16
N ALA A 276 8.32 11.58 32.92
CA ALA A 276 6.95 12.03 32.70
C ALA A 276 6.81 12.83 31.39
N THR A 277 7.82 13.61 31.01
CA THR A 277 7.87 14.32 29.73
C THR A 277 7.96 13.32 28.57
N LEU A 278 8.85 12.33 28.67
CA LEU A 278 8.99 11.28 27.67
C LEU A 278 7.70 10.47 27.50
N ASP A 279 7.04 10.12 28.62
CA ASP A 279 5.77 9.40 28.59
C ASP A 279 4.62 10.22 27.97
N ALA A 280 4.58 11.52 28.25
CA ALA A 280 3.62 12.44 27.64
C ALA A 280 3.82 12.53 26.12
N TRP A 281 5.07 12.59 25.63
CA TRP A 281 5.36 12.57 24.20
C TRP A 281 4.96 11.26 23.54
N ARG A 282 5.25 10.12 24.17
CA ARG A 282 4.81 8.81 23.67
C ARG A 282 3.30 8.73 23.57
N THR A 283 2.58 9.16 24.61
CA THR A 283 1.11 9.14 24.64
C THR A 283 0.51 10.06 23.58
N ALA A 284 1.14 11.21 23.32
CA ALA A 284 0.76 12.14 22.26
C ALA A 284 1.23 11.71 20.86
N LYS A 285 1.82 10.51 20.71
CA LYS A 285 2.43 9.99 19.47
C LYS A 285 3.50 10.92 18.86
N ARG A 286 4.15 11.75 19.68
CA ARG A 286 5.28 12.60 19.27
C ARG A 286 6.60 11.82 19.22
N THR A 287 6.63 10.61 19.77
CA THR A 287 7.76 9.69 19.73
C THR A 287 7.30 8.27 19.39
N ILE A 288 8.15 7.52 18.72
CA ILE A 288 8.03 6.09 18.42
C ILE A 288 8.83 5.30 19.46
N ALA A 289 8.22 4.24 19.99
CA ALA A 289 8.84 3.32 20.93
C ALA A 289 8.47 1.89 20.55
N PHE A 290 9.43 0.97 20.69
CA PHE A 290 9.22 -0.46 20.48
C PHE A 290 9.13 -1.19 21.82
N ARG A 291 8.67 -2.43 21.80
CA ARG A 291 8.79 -3.35 22.93
C ARG A 291 9.96 -4.32 22.66
N ASN A 292 10.87 -4.47 23.61
CA ASN A 292 11.87 -5.55 23.56
C ASN A 292 11.26 -6.89 24.03
N ASP A 293 12.05 -7.97 24.02
CA ASP A 293 11.58 -9.31 24.40
C ASP A 293 11.15 -9.41 25.87
N ALA A 294 11.67 -8.54 26.72
CA ALA A 294 11.24 -8.39 28.12
C ALA A 294 9.95 -7.56 28.26
N GLY A 295 9.39 -7.05 27.16
CA GLY A 295 8.20 -6.20 27.14
C GLY A 295 8.46 -4.77 27.61
N GLU A 296 9.71 -4.33 27.73
CA GLU A 296 10.09 -2.97 28.09
C GLU A 296 10.12 -2.05 26.85
N TYR A 297 9.87 -0.76 27.07
CA TYR A 297 9.95 0.21 25.98
C TYR A 297 11.41 0.54 25.63
N ILE A 298 11.72 0.57 24.34
CA ILE A 298 12.98 1.08 23.82
C ILE A 298 12.71 2.13 22.74
N TYR A 299 13.58 3.12 22.63
CA TYR A 299 13.39 4.29 21.78
C TYR A 299 14.58 4.49 20.85
N PRO A 300 14.35 4.61 19.54
CA PRO A 300 15.35 5.09 18.62
C PRO A 300 15.78 6.53 18.91
N VAL A 301 17.06 6.77 19.13
CA VAL A 301 17.61 8.11 19.42
C VAL A 301 17.51 9.05 18.22
N ARG A 302 17.52 8.55 16.98
CA ARG A 302 17.49 9.36 15.75
C ARG A 302 16.17 10.15 15.55
N GLN A 303 15.16 9.92 16.38
CA GLN A 303 13.91 10.69 16.35
C GLN A 303 13.95 12.00 17.14
N PHE A 304 15.08 12.33 17.78
CA PHE A 304 15.24 13.54 18.59
C PHE A 304 16.21 14.53 17.96
N ASP A 305 15.84 15.81 17.95
CA ASP A 305 16.69 16.92 17.54
C ASP A 305 17.02 17.78 18.77
N GLY A 306 18.24 17.61 19.30
CA GLY A 306 18.59 18.11 20.62
C GLY A 306 17.78 17.42 21.72
N SER A 307 17.05 18.20 22.52
CA SER A 307 16.23 17.70 23.63
C SER A 307 14.75 17.52 23.27
N GLU A 308 14.35 17.70 22.01
CA GLU A 308 12.94 17.62 21.57
C GLU A 308 12.76 16.54 20.50
N PRO A 309 11.57 15.92 20.39
CA PRO A 309 11.24 15.06 19.26
C PRO A 309 11.23 15.85 17.94
N VAL A 310 11.67 15.21 16.86
CA VAL A 310 11.60 15.76 15.51
C VAL A 310 10.15 16.16 15.19
N GLU A 311 9.99 17.39 14.73
CA GLU A 311 8.69 17.98 14.43
C GLU A 311 8.01 17.26 13.27
N GLY A 312 6.70 17.01 13.39
CA GLY A 312 5.91 16.34 12.34
C GLY A 312 5.82 14.81 12.48
N LEU A 313 6.58 14.18 13.38
CA LEU A 313 6.51 12.73 13.63
C LEU A 313 5.08 12.23 13.92
N ASN A 314 4.33 12.95 14.76
CA ASN A 314 2.96 12.59 15.10
C ASN A 314 1.98 12.64 13.92
N ARG A 315 2.27 13.47 12.90
CA ARG A 315 1.49 13.55 11.67
C ARG A 315 1.80 12.37 10.75
N VAL A 316 3.06 11.94 10.69
CA VAL A 316 3.51 10.79 9.88
C VAL A 316 3.02 9.46 10.47
N VAL A 317 3.23 9.25 11.77
CA VAL A 317 2.89 7.98 12.45
C VAL A 317 1.39 7.69 12.41
N ALA A 318 0.54 8.70 12.20
CA ALA A 318 -0.90 8.51 12.04
C ALA A 318 -1.27 7.69 10.80
N PHE A 319 -0.41 7.68 9.78
CA PHE A 319 -0.64 6.97 8.53
C PHE A 319 -0.01 5.59 8.48
N LEU A 320 0.75 5.16 9.49
CA LEU A 320 1.52 3.91 9.39
C LEU A 320 0.98 2.84 10.36
N PRO A 321 0.94 1.55 9.96
CA PRO A 321 0.17 0.53 10.67
C PRO A 321 0.69 0.17 12.06
N SER A 322 2.01 0.28 12.26
CA SER A 322 2.67 -0.01 13.53
C SER A 322 3.87 0.92 13.79
N PRO A 323 4.33 1.04 15.04
CA PRO A 323 5.55 1.77 15.40
C PRO A 323 6.79 1.30 14.62
N GLU A 324 6.92 -0.01 14.41
CA GLU A 324 8.03 -0.64 13.72
C GLU A 324 8.02 -0.29 12.23
N GLU A 325 6.85 -0.38 11.57
CA GLU A 325 6.71 0.00 10.17
C GLU A 325 6.87 1.51 9.96
N ALA A 326 6.39 2.30 10.93
CA ALA A 326 6.60 3.74 10.93
C ALA A 326 8.08 4.10 10.98
N TRP A 327 8.84 3.40 11.82
CA TRP A 327 10.27 3.61 11.95
C TRP A 327 11.05 3.14 10.72
N GLU A 328 10.77 1.92 10.23
CA GLU A 328 11.34 1.35 9.01
C GLU A 328 11.21 2.35 7.85
N TRP A 329 10.03 2.93 7.67
CA TRP A 329 9.79 3.93 6.64
C TRP A 329 10.56 5.24 6.88
N LEU A 330 10.58 5.74 8.12
CA LEU A 330 11.24 7.00 8.48
C LEU A 330 12.76 6.98 8.24
N VAL A 331 13.41 5.84 8.40
CA VAL A 331 14.87 5.71 8.25
C VAL A 331 15.31 5.20 6.87
N THR A 332 14.37 4.76 6.02
CA THR A 332 14.67 4.25 4.69
C THR A 332 14.61 5.36 3.64
N PRO A 333 15.68 5.59 2.85
CA PRO A 333 15.66 6.49 1.71
C PRO A 333 14.48 6.22 0.77
N CYS A 334 13.79 7.28 0.35
CA CYS A 334 12.56 7.16 -0.40
C CYS A 334 12.48 8.21 -1.51
N ARG A 335 12.02 7.80 -2.70
CA ARG A 335 11.86 8.68 -3.87
C ARG A 335 10.89 9.84 -3.64
N TYR A 336 9.92 9.68 -2.74
CA TYR A 336 8.97 10.74 -2.36
C TYR A 336 9.63 11.83 -1.50
N THR A 337 10.84 11.59 -1.03
CA THR A 337 11.66 12.50 -0.23
C THR A 337 13.01 12.81 -0.89
N ASN A 338 13.07 12.78 -2.24
CA ASN A 338 14.29 12.99 -3.04
C ASN A 338 15.43 12.02 -2.70
N ASP A 339 15.11 10.74 -2.49
CA ASP A 339 16.06 9.68 -2.11
C ASP A 339 16.79 9.93 -0.77
N GLU A 340 16.27 10.83 0.06
CA GLU A 340 16.69 11.03 1.44
C GLU A 340 15.75 10.27 2.40
N ALA A 341 16.24 9.89 3.57
CA ALA A 341 15.39 9.28 4.59
C ALA A 341 14.37 10.32 5.11
N PRO A 342 13.07 9.97 5.21
CA PRO A 342 12.04 10.92 5.62
C PRO A 342 12.31 11.62 6.96
N ILE A 343 12.98 10.95 7.91
CA ILE A 343 13.37 11.54 9.19
C ILE A 343 14.39 12.70 9.05
N ASP A 344 15.26 12.65 8.05
CA ASP A 344 16.25 13.69 7.77
C ASP A 344 15.59 14.90 7.06
N ARG A 345 14.57 14.64 6.23
CA ARG A 345 13.71 15.69 5.64
C ARG A 345 12.89 16.41 6.70
N LEU A 346 12.33 15.69 7.67
CA LEU A 346 11.61 16.29 8.81
C LEU A 346 12.52 17.22 9.62
N ARG A 347 13.77 16.80 9.89
CA ARG A 347 14.79 17.66 10.54
C ARG A 347 15.07 18.92 9.72
N SER A 348 15.11 18.77 8.40
CA SER A 348 15.27 19.88 7.45
C SER A 348 13.99 20.72 7.24
N LYS A 349 12.96 20.52 8.07
CA LYS A 349 11.68 21.25 8.09
C LYS A 349 10.80 21.08 6.86
N TYR A 350 11.03 20.04 6.04
CA TYR A 350 10.14 19.66 4.92
C TYR A 350 8.95 18.81 5.42
N ILE A 351 8.21 19.31 6.41
CA ILE A 351 7.19 18.52 7.12
C ILE A 351 6.05 18.10 6.20
N ASP A 352 5.47 19.02 5.43
CA ASP A 352 4.32 18.72 4.58
C ASP A 352 4.69 17.86 3.36
N GLU A 353 5.96 17.84 2.94
CA GLU A 353 6.45 16.89 1.95
C GLU A 353 6.46 15.48 2.51
N VAL A 354 7.05 15.30 3.70
CA VAL A 354 7.13 13.99 4.35
C VAL A 354 5.75 13.48 4.76
N VAL A 355 4.85 14.35 5.23
CA VAL A 355 3.48 13.94 5.57
C VAL A 355 2.73 13.46 4.33
N ARG A 356 2.83 14.17 3.20
CA ARG A 356 2.26 13.71 1.93
C ARG A 356 2.88 12.40 1.46
N ALA A 357 4.19 12.24 1.63
CA ALA A 357 4.87 10.98 1.32
C ALA A 357 4.37 9.83 2.21
N ALA A 358 4.13 10.08 3.51
CA ALA A 358 3.63 9.10 4.47
C ALA A 358 2.18 8.69 4.22
N GLU A 359 1.34 9.65 3.83
CA GLU A 359 -0.02 9.40 3.32
C GLU A 359 0.03 8.38 2.17
N GLY A 360 1.02 8.51 1.28
CA GLY A 360 1.25 7.61 0.14
C GLY A 360 1.81 6.21 0.47
N VAL A 361 2.10 5.87 1.72
CA VAL A 361 2.72 4.56 2.09
C VAL A 361 1.67 3.48 2.33
N ASN A 362 0.50 3.86 2.84
CA ASN A 362 -0.63 2.93 2.96
C ASN A 362 -1.18 2.48 1.60
N ASP A 363 -0.81 3.21 0.56
CA ASP A 363 -1.23 2.97 -0.81
C ASP A 363 -0.46 1.82 -1.51
N PHE A 364 0.44 1.13 -0.80
CA PHE A 364 1.23 -0.01 -1.32
C PHE A 364 1.03 -1.31 -0.51
N GLY A 365 -0.05 -1.41 0.27
CA GLY A 365 -0.30 -2.48 1.27
C GLY A 365 -1.17 -3.65 0.81
#